data_AF-A0A494YSI5-F1
#
_entry.id   AF-A0A494YSI5-F1
#
_cell.length_a   1.000
_cell.length_b   1.000
_cell.length_c   1.000
_cell.angle_alpha   90.00
_cell.angle_beta   90.00
_cell.angle_gamma   90.00
#
_symmetry.space_group_name_H-M   'P 1'
#
loop_
_entity.id
_entity.type
_entity.pdbx_description
1 polymer ?
#
loop_
_entity_poly.entity_id
_entity_poly.type
_entity_poly.pdbx_seq_one_letter_code
_entity_poly.pdbx_strand_id
1 'polypeptide(L)' 'MSYTHLTISERSKIETYFELGYSIRQIAEFLKRSPSTISRELRRHLNCSPEE' A
#
# COMPACT_ATOMS: atom_id res chain seq x y z
N MET A 1 -8.16 13.93 -13.57
CA MET A 1 -7.60 12.88 -12.69
C MET A 1 -7.68 13.36 -11.25
N SER A 2 -8.66 12.89 -10.48
CA SER A 2 -8.73 13.23 -9.05
C SER A 2 -7.67 12.44 -8.32
N TYR A 3 -6.59 13.09 -7.89
CA TYR A 3 -5.51 12.44 -7.16
C TYR A 3 -5.98 12.18 -5.73
N THR A 4 -6.62 11.03 -5.51
CA THR A 4 -6.99 10.59 -4.16
C THR A 4 -5.74 10.12 -3.45
N HIS A 5 -5.08 11.01 -2.70
CA HIS A 5 -4.03 10.64 -1.77
C HIS A 5 -4.51 9.51 -0.85
N LEU A 6 -3.65 8.54 -0.57
CA LEU A 6 -3.88 7.58 0.50
C LEU A 6 -3.84 8.37 1.81
N THR A 7 -4.93 8.32 2.57
CA THR A 7 -4.95 8.86 3.93
C THR A 7 -4.00 8.08 4.81
N ILE A 8 -3.51 8.70 5.90
CA ILE A 8 -2.59 8.04 6.84
C ILE A 8 -3.20 6.73 7.36
N SER A 9 -4.51 6.70 7.63
CA SER A 9 -5.21 5.48 8.04
C SER A 9 -5.20 4.39 6.98
N GLU A 10 -5.32 4.73 5.68
CA GLU A 10 -5.19 3.74 4.61
C GLU A 10 -3.75 3.21 4.54
N ARG A 11 -2.75 4.07 4.70
CA ARG A 11 -1.32 3.65 4.72
C ARG A 11 -1.04 2.67 5.85
N SER A 12 -1.45 2.98 7.09
CA SER A 12 -1.30 2.05 8.22
C SER A 12 -2.04 0.75 7.96
N LYS A 13 -3.26 0.78 7.41
CA LYS A 13 -3.99 -0.46 7.08
C LYS A 13 -3.24 -1.30 6.04
N ILE A 14 -2.67 -0.69 5.00
CA ILE A 14 -1.87 -1.40 4.00
C ILE A 14 -0.71 -2.13 4.67
N GLU A 15 0.04 -1.43 5.52
CA GLU A 15 1.19 -1.97 6.23
C GLU A 15 0.78 -3.12 7.16
N THR A 16 -0.22 -2.90 8.01
CA THR A 16 -0.75 -3.93 8.92
C THR A 16 -1.26 -5.16 8.18
N TYR A 17 -2.03 -5.00 7.10
CA TYR A 17 -2.50 -6.15 6.33
C TYR A 17 -1.36 -6.86 5.60
N PHE A 18 -0.36 -6.13 5.13
CA PHE A 18 0.81 -6.74 4.51
C PHE A 18 1.64 -7.54 5.53
N GLU A 19 1.85 -7.02 6.74
CA GLU A 19 2.49 -7.74 7.85
C GLU A 19 1.71 -8.97 8.29
N LEU A 20 0.38 -8.92 8.22
CA LEU A 20 -0.50 -10.06 8.47
C LEU A 20 -0.46 -11.13 7.36
N GLY A 21 0.26 -10.90 6.26
CA GLY A 21 0.42 -11.84 5.16
C GLY A 21 -0.69 -11.78 4.10
N TYR A 22 -1.51 -10.72 4.09
CA TYR A 22 -2.51 -10.55 3.04
C TYR A 22 -1.87 -10.18 1.69
N SER A 23 -2.44 -10.70 0.61
CA SER A 23 -2.01 -10.36 -0.74
C SER A 23 -2.44 -8.95 -1.11
N ILE A 24 -1.64 -8.25 -1.94
CA ILE A 24 -1.94 -6.88 -2.43
C ILE A 24 -3.35 -6.76 -3.01
N ARG A 25 -3.83 -7.79 -3.72
CA ARG A 25 -5.20 -7.84 -4.27
C ARG A 25 -6.28 -7.81 -3.18
N GLN A 26 -6.08 -8.55 -2.08
CA GLN A 26 -7.03 -8.56 -0.97
C GLN A 26 -7.05 -7.20 -0.27
N ILE A 27 -5.87 -6.63 0.00
CA ILE A 27 -5.72 -5.29 0.59
C ILE A 27 -6.40 -4.22 -0.27
N ALA A 28 -6.21 -4.31 -1.60
CA ALA A 28 -6.85 -3.43 -2.57
C ALA A 28 -8.38 -3.53 -2.53
N GLU A 29 -8.94 -4.74 -2.42
CA GLU A 29 -10.37 -4.96 -2.28
C GLU A 29 -10.92 -4.39 -0.97
N PHE A 30 -10.23 -4.62 0.16
CA PHE A 30 -10.60 -4.07 1.47
C PHE A 30 -10.61 -2.54 1.51
N LEU A 31 -9.63 -1.91 0.87
CA LEU A 31 -9.50 -0.45 0.83
C LEU A 31 -10.25 0.19 -0.35
N LYS A 32 -10.88 -0.61 -1.21
CA LYS A 32 -11.49 -0.17 -2.48
C LYS A 32 -10.54 0.70 -3.32
N ARG A 33 -9.25 0.35 -3.30
CA ARG A 33 -8.19 1.02 -4.07
C ARG A 33 -7.67 0.10 -5.16
N SER A 34 -7.03 0.68 -6.18
CA SER A 34 -6.40 -0.15 -7.20
C SER A 34 -5.19 -0.90 -6.61
N PRO A 35 -4.97 -2.17 -6.99
CA PRO A 35 -3.79 -2.92 -6.55
C PRO A 35 -2.49 -2.24 -6.97
N SER A 36 -2.50 -1.50 -8.08
CA SER A 36 -1.37 -0.67 -8.52
C SER A 36 -1.06 0.46 -7.55
N THR A 37 -2.07 1.07 -6.92
CA THR A 37 -1.87 2.10 -5.88
C THR A 37 -1.20 1.50 -4.65
N ILE A 38 -1.69 0.36 -4.18
CA ILE A 38 -1.14 -0.35 -3.01
C ILE A 38 0.30 -0.80 -3.29
N SER A 39 0.56 -1.39 -4.46
CA SER A 39 1.90 -1.81 -4.87
C SER A 39 2.87 -0.63 -4.96
N ARG A 40 2.46 0.50 -5.53
CA ARG A 40 3.30 1.72 -5.56
C ARG A 40 3.60 2.24 -4.16
N GLU A 41 2.67 2.12 -3.23
CA GLU A 41 2.86 2.56 -1.85
C GLU A 41 3.85 1.64 -1.10
N LEU A 42 3.62 0.33 -1.17
CA LEU A 42 4.56 -0.65 -0.62
C LEU A 42 5.95 -0.48 -1.24
N ARG A 43 6.04 -0.23 -2.54
CA ARG A 43 7.30 0.04 -3.23
C ARG A 43 7.94 1.35 -2.73
N ARG A 44 7.19 2.42 -2.49
CA ARG A 44 7.75 3.64 -1.88
C ARG A 44 8.33 3.40 -0.49
N HIS A 45 7.70 2.54 0.31
CA HIS A 45 8.21 2.17 1.62
C HIS A 45 9.43 1.22 1.55
N LEU A 46 9.42 0.24 0.63
CA LEU A 46 10.54 -0.70 0.44
C LEU A 46 11.75 -0.10 -0.30
N ASN A 47 11.57 0.91 -1.15
CA ASN A 47 12.67 1.53 -1.89
C ASN A 47 13.52 2.49 -1.04
N CYS A 48 13.32 2.55 0.27
CA CYS A 48 14.37 2.96 1.20
C CYS A 48 15.21 1.73 1.57
N SER A 49 15.82 1.11 0.56
CA SER A 49 17.05 0.37 0.79
C SER A 49 18.13 1.44 0.97
N PRO A 50 18.82 1.55 2.12
CA PRO A 50 20.14 2.18 2.09
C PRO A 50 20.93 1.46 1.00
N GLU A 51 21.51 2.25 0.10
CA GLU A 51 22.41 1.78 -0.95
C GLU A 51 23.46 0.81 -0.33
N GLU A 52 23.75 -0.27 -1.04
CA GLU A 52 24.91 -1.15 -0.79
C GLU A 52 26.21 -0.35 -0.70
#